data_AF-A0A9P7HWV0-F1
#
_entry.id   AF-A0A9P7HWV0-F1
#
_cell.length_a   1.000
_cell.length_b   1.000
_cell.length_c   1.000
_cell.angle_alpha   90.00
_cell.angle_beta   90.00
_cell.angle_gamma   90.00
#
_symmetry.space_group_name_H-M   'P 1'
#
loop_
_entity.id
_entity.type
_entity.pdbx_description
1 polymer ?
#
loop_
_entity_poly.entity_id
_entity_poly.type
_entity_poly.pdbx_seq_one_letter_code
_entity_poly.pdbx_strand_id
1 'polypeptide(L)'
;MVAFAASKTVPFHPPTADTLISQALVALGGEKAIAGIEGITYHSPNVYHSRSLMQSYNLDKADTAVAISGSQNISFSYASDQLTQRIDRGFKPSAEYWYWASARLDEFDYSLVVRGGKDGFACYVRGNNQIWLPANLTSGYVDAALAEFLVLQGNVFSPKLLLEMKAHHGTKAIDALINGIETPADATLEEFIVEEITINPKFPKNYFNGLSEGKGFFPKEAPKKTEGLSHAHILEFSSNILWSGPGSGISNSSVDSIKHKNIVPGLPNAHWLIINDDFLGVKQFVIEFENHVIVGDAPPQWTKQVIEWIDKNIGKPIKYLWPTHHHRDHSGGAAEYVKIGAKLIVPEIATSYWSSIPGAELITFNETHPYIHSDSKHQAWFIWEEQATHSIDWSYAFITDKCPTNESGIAVIEADAWHPGMPDANNDRWEMREWLGQLDKDGLPEGAYVLPTHGQISQVSELIEHTDYVYPPKTIGDWKNGGALCKA
;
A
#
# COMPACT_ATOMS: atom_id res chain seq x y z
N MET A 1 10.87 7.90 17.10
CA MET A 1 12.01 7.06 17.51
C MET A 1 13.28 7.87 17.32
N VAL A 2 14.19 7.92 18.30
CA VAL A 2 15.52 8.54 18.14
C VAL A 2 16.55 7.43 18.31
N ALA A 3 17.45 7.24 17.35
CA ALA A 3 18.43 6.16 17.33
C ALA A 3 19.87 6.70 17.29
N PHE A 4 20.77 6.06 18.05
CA PHE A 4 22.22 6.27 18.00
C PHE A 4 22.90 4.92 17.69
N ALA A 5 23.84 4.90 16.74
CA ALA A 5 24.56 3.69 16.33
C ALA A 5 26.02 3.68 16.85
N ALA A 6 26.48 2.54 17.35
CA ALA A 6 27.90 2.25 17.54
C ALA A 6 28.18 0.75 17.29
N SER A 7 29.15 0.45 16.44
CA SER A 7 29.59 -0.93 16.14
C SER A 7 30.83 -1.29 16.98
N LYS A 8 30.68 -2.29 17.86
CA LYS A 8 31.67 -3.32 18.22
C LYS A 8 31.16 -4.17 19.38
N THR A 9 31.29 -5.50 19.23
CA THR A 9 30.90 -6.53 20.20
C THR A 9 31.82 -6.55 21.43
N VAL A 10 31.40 -5.83 22.46
CA VAL A 10 31.73 -6.07 23.87
C VAL A 10 30.42 -6.56 24.52
N PRO A 11 30.41 -7.44 25.55
CA PRO A 11 29.19 -7.70 26.31
C PRO A 11 28.72 -6.40 26.98
N PHE A 12 27.88 -5.66 26.25
CA PHE A 12 27.25 -4.43 26.68
C PHE A 12 25.96 -4.83 27.38
N HIS A 13 25.84 -4.53 28.68
CA HIS A 13 24.51 -4.53 29.29
C HIS A 13 23.78 -3.33 28.69
N PRO A 14 22.70 -3.53 27.92
CA PRO A 14 21.99 -2.42 27.32
C PRO A 14 21.54 -1.46 28.44
N PRO A 15 21.80 -0.15 28.33
CA PRO A 15 21.43 0.82 29.33
C PRO A 15 19.92 0.75 29.60
N THR A 16 19.53 0.94 30.85
CA THR A 16 18.11 1.00 31.22
C THR A 16 17.43 2.15 30.47
N ALA A 17 16.10 2.06 30.30
CA ALA A 17 15.30 3.15 29.71
C ALA A 17 15.60 4.50 30.38
N ASP A 18 15.66 4.52 31.71
CA ASP A 18 15.97 5.73 32.49
C ASP A 18 17.35 6.30 32.17
N THR A 19 18.34 5.43 31.96
CA THR A 19 19.70 5.83 31.58
C THR A 19 19.71 6.46 30.19
N LEU A 20 19.05 5.81 29.22
CA LEU A 20 18.94 6.32 27.85
C LEU A 20 18.21 7.66 27.78
N ILE A 21 17.07 7.77 28.46
CA ILE A 21 16.28 8.99 28.53
C ILE A 21 17.11 10.10 29.17
N SER A 22 17.79 9.83 30.28
CA SER A 22 18.63 10.83 30.96
C SER A 22 19.78 11.30 30.07
N GLN A 23 20.45 10.39 29.34
CA GLN A 23 21.50 10.75 28.39
C GLN A 23 20.96 11.59 27.23
N ALA A 24 19.80 11.23 26.67
CA ALA A 24 19.16 11.99 25.61
C ALA A 24 18.76 13.41 26.08
N LEU A 25 18.20 13.54 27.29
CA LEU A 25 17.88 14.84 27.88
C LEU A 25 19.13 15.70 28.05
N VAL A 26 20.26 15.13 28.52
CA VAL A 26 21.54 15.84 28.64
C VAL A 26 22.04 16.31 27.26
N ALA A 27 21.98 15.45 26.24
CA ALA A 27 22.40 15.79 24.88
C ALA A 27 21.58 16.95 24.28
N LEU A 28 20.31 17.07 24.68
CA LEU A 28 19.39 18.14 24.28
C LEU A 28 19.48 19.40 25.16
N GLY A 29 20.50 19.53 26.02
CA GLY A 29 20.71 20.70 26.87
C GLY A 29 20.12 20.60 28.28
N GLY A 30 19.61 19.43 28.66
CA GLY A 30 19.11 19.10 29.99
C GLY A 30 17.63 19.38 30.21
N GLU A 31 17.09 18.81 31.29
CA GLU A 31 15.66 18.88 31.63
C GLU A 31 15.15 20.32 31.76
N LYS A 32 15.92 21.20 32.41
CA LYS A 32 15.53 22.59 32.61
C LYS A 32 15.39 23.35 31.29
N ALA A 33 16.26 23.07 30.32
CA ALA A 33 16.20 23.70 29.00
C ALA A 33 14.95 23.26 28.26
N ILE A 34 14.68 21.94 28.21
CA ILE A 34 13.51 21.39 27.53
C ILE A 34 12.20 21.81 28.22
N ALA A 35 12.17 21.81 29.55
CA ALA A 35 11.01 22.23 30.33
C ALA A 35 10.66 23.72 30.08
N GLY A 36 11.68 24.56 29.87
CA GLY A 36 11.53 25.99 29.56
C GLY A 36 11.10 26.32 28.12
N ILE A 37 10.89 25.31 27.27
CA ILE A 37 10.36 25.53 25.92
C ILE A 37 8.85 25.80 26.01
N GLU A 38 8.44 26.98 25.57
CA GLU A 38 7.04 27.42 25.43
C GLU A 38 6.53 27.20 24.00
N GLY A 39 7.43 27.18 23.02
CA GLY A 39 7.13 26.81 21.63
C GLY A 39 8.40 26.49 20.85
N ILE A 40 8.27 25.81 19.73
CA ILE A 40 9.41 25.48 18.86
C ILE A 40 8.95 25.41 17.41
N THR A 41 9.80 25.84 16.47
CA THR A 41 9.61 25.61 15.03
C THR A 41 10.87 24.95 14.47
N TYR A 42 10.68 23.79 13.85
CA TYR A 42 11.68 23.13 13.02
C TYR A 42 11.52 23.61 11.59
N HIS A 43 12.60 24.11 10.98
CA HIS A 43 12.60 24.59 9.60
C HIS A 43 13.36 23.61 8.71
N SER A 44 12.68 23.10 7.67
CA SER A 44 13.23 22.22 6.64
C SER A 44 12.96 22.84 5.26
N PRO A 45 13.66 23.93 4.89
CA PRO A 45 13.31 24.73 3.72
C PRO A 45 13.69 24.07 2.38
N ASN A 46 14.66 23.17 2.35
CA ASN A 46 15.24 22.68 1.08
C ASN A 46 15.08 21.18 0.84
N VAL A 47 14.94 20.38 1.89
CA VAL A 47 14.87 18.92 1.76
C VAL A 47 13.59 18.43 2.41
N TYR A 48 12.63 18.08 1.56
CA TYR A 48 11.54 17.18 1.88
C TYR A 48 11.30 16.27 0.69
N HIS A 49 11.37 14.97 0.91
CA HIS A 49 10.93 13.97 -0.04
C HIS A 49 10.30 12.80 0.70
N SER A 50 9.49 12.03 -0.01
CA SER A 50 8.85 10.86 0.57
C SER A 50 8.85 9.71 -0.43
N ARG A 51 8.94 8.49 0.09
CA ARG A 51 8.94 7.24 -0.68
C ARG A 51 8.08 6.21 0.01
N SER A 52 7.46 5.34 -0.76
CA SER A 52 6.49 4.37 -0.25
C SER A 52 6.91 2.96 -0.54
N LEU A 53 6.84 2.08 0.47
CA LEU A 53 6.90 0.62 0.26
C LEU A 53 5.63 0.05 -0.36
N MET A 54 4.48 0.72 -0.20
CA MET A 54 3.17 0.23 -0.66
C MET A 54 3.15 -0.10 -2.15
N GLN A 55 3.95 0.63 -2.93
CA GLN A 55 3.96 0.64 -4.40
C GLN A 55 5.41 0.70 -4.93
N SER A 56 6.34 0.11 -4.18
CA SER A 56 7.74 0.01 -4.62
C SER A 56 7.88 -1.00 -5.75
N TYR A 57 8.84 -0.79 -6.65
CA TYR A 57 9.20 -1.85 -7.59
C TYR A 57 9.94 -2.98 -6.84
N ASN A 58 10.83 -2.62 -5.92
CA ASN A 58 11.59 -3.55 -5.08
C ASN A 58 10.85 -3.94 -3.78
N LEU A 59 10.90 -5.23 -3.44
CA LEU A 59 10.28 -5.81 -2.23
C LEU A 59 10.68 -5.12 -0.92
N ASP A 60 11.99 -4.87 -0.76
CA ASP A 60 12.58 -4.48 0.52
C ASP A 60 13.13 -3.05 0.51
N LYS A 61 12.79 -2.26 -0.51
CA LYS A 61 13.35 -0.92 -0.70
C LYS A 61 12.28 0.04 -1.20
N ALA A 62 12.07 1.12 -0.45
CA ALA A 62 11.27 2.25 -0.88
C ALA A 62 11.99 3.00 -2.01
N ASP A 63 11.78 2.56 -3.25
CA ASP A 63 12.39 3.10 -4.45
C ASP A 63 11.45 4.03 -5.21
N THR A 64 10.14 3.84 -5.09
CA THR A 64 9.12 4.72 -5.64
C THR A 64 8.96 5.98 -4.81
N ALA A 65 9.23 7.13 -5.42
CA ALA A 65 9.04 8.43 -4.79
C ALA A 65 7.55 8.83 -4.81
N VAL A 66 7.02 9.24 -3.66
CA VAL A 66 5.69 9.86 -3.55
C VAL A 66 5.79 11.38 -3.79
N ALA A 67 6.77 12.01 -3.16
CA ALA A 67 7.13 13.40 -3.38
C ALA A 67 8.65 13.51 -3.63
N ILE A 68 9.03 14.18 -4.72
CA ILE A 68 10.42 14.23 -5.19
C ILE A 68 11.21 15.42 -4.61
N SER A 69 10.50 16.44 -4.12
CA SER A 69 11.09 17.63 -3.51
C SER A 69 10.04 18.40 -2.72
N GLY A 70 10.49 19.30 -1.86
CA GLY A 70 9.61 20.12 -1.05
C GLY A 70 10.32 20.82 0.10
N SER A 71 9.50 21.41 0.96
CA SER A 71 9.88 22.05 2.20
C SER A 71 8.84 21.77 3.28
N GLN A 72 9.27 21.85 4.54
CA GLN A 72 8.37 21.69 5.66
C GLN A 72 8.82 22.50 6.86
N ASN A 73 7.87 23.19 7.49
CA ASN A 73 8.03 23.75 8.82
C ASN A 73 7.07 23.06 9.79
N ILE A 74 7.59 22.63 10.94
CA ILE A 74 6.80 21.99 11.99
C ILE A 74 6.89 22.85 13.25
N SER A 75 5.76 23.44 13.63
CA SER A 75 5.64 24.32 14.78
C SER A 75 4.85 23.65 15.91
N PHE A 76 5.30 23.81 17.15
CA PHE A 76 4.61 23.36 18.35
C PHE A 76 4.43 24.50 19.34
N SER A 77 3.32 24.46 20.07
CA SER A 77 3.05 25.31 21.24
C SER A 77 2.84 24.44 22.47
N TYR A 78 3.45 24.84 23.59
CA TYR A 78 3.34 24.16 24.88
C TYR A 78 2.58 25.00 25.92
N ALA A 79 1.75 25.94 25.46
CA ALA A 79 0.86 26.71 26.33
C ALA A 79 -0.27 25.87 26.94
N SER A 80 -0.47 24.64 26.44
CA SER A 80 -1.41 23.63 26.93
C SER A 80 -0.65 22.33 27.20
N ASP A 81 -1.22 21.50 28.07
CA ASP A 81 -0.86 20.11 28.35
C ASP A 81 -1.23 19.14 27.21
N GLN A 82 -1.95 19.60 26.20
CA GLN A 82 -2.34 18.82 25.02
C GLN A 82 -1.49 19.22 23.81
N LEU A 83 -1.26 18.27 22.90
CA LEU A 83 -0.57 18.55 21.63
C LEU A 83 -1.20 19.76 20.92
N THR A 84 -0.36 20.72 20.54
CA THR A 84 -0.74 21.83 19.67
C THR A 84 0.36 21.98 18.63
N GLN A 85 0.09 21.55 17.40
CA GLN A 85 1.04 21.49 16.30
C GLN A 85 0.48 22.16 15.05
N ARG A 86 1.37 22.73 14.24
CA ARG A 86 1.10 23.14 12.87
C ARG A 86 2.20 22.67 11.95
N ILE A 87 1.83 22.13 10.80
CA ILE A 87 2.71 21.69 9.74
C ILE A 87 2.40 22.54 8.51
N ASP A 88 3.35 23.37 8.10
CA ASP A 88 3.30 24.08 6.82
C ASP A 88 4.21 23.28 5.86
N ARG A 89 3.67 22.70 4.80
CA ARG A 89 4.41 21.81 3.89
C ARG A 89 4.11 22.19 2.44
N GLY A 90 5.18 22.36 1.66
CA GLY A 90 5.11 22.47 0.21
C GLY A 90 5.84 21.30 -0.43
N PHE A 91 5.28 20.65 -1.44
CA PHE A 91 5.96 19.53 -2.11
C PHE A 91 5.50 19.33 -3.55
N LYS A 92 6.38 18.69 -4.32
CA LYS A 92 6.11 18.27 -5.70
C LYS A 92 5.86 16.76 -5.76
N PRO A 93 4.66 16.32 -6.18
CA PRO A 93 4.38 14.90 -6.40
C PRO A 93 5.32 14.29 -7.45
N SER A 94 5.65 13.01 -7.30
CA SER A 94 6.38 12.27 -8.34
C SER A 94 5.51 11.99 -9.56
N ALA A 95 6.03 12.22 -10.76
CA ALA A 95 5.33 11.85 -11.99
C ALA A 95 5.26 10.34 -12.18
N GLU A 96 6.33 9.63 -11.81
CA GLU A 96 6.43 8.17 -11.90
C GLU A 96 5.34 7.49 -11.08
N TYR A 97 5.03 8.04 -9.91
CA TYR A 97 4.03 7.44 -9.02
C TYR A 97 2.60 7.91 -9.28
N TRP A 98 2.42 9.14 -9.76
CA TRP A 98 1.11 9.79 -9.82
C TRP A 98 0.55 10.06 -11.21
N TYR A 99 1.21 9.60 -12.27
CA TYR A 99 0.74 9.82 -13.65
C TYR A 99 -0.73 9.38 -13.85
N TRP A 100 -1.15 8.28 -13.20
CA TRP A 100 -2.51 7.75 -13.29
C TRP A 100 -3.54 8.57 -12.50
N ALA A 101 -3.13 9.24 -11.41
CA ALA A 101 -4.03 9.97 -10.52
C ALA A 101 -4.26 11.43 -10.95
N SER A 102 -3.22 12.10 -11.47
CA SER A 102 -3.30 13.51 -11.83
C SER A 102 -2.36 13.83 -12.99
N ALA A 103 -2.92 14.07 -14.17
CA ALA A 103 -2.16 14.48 -15.35
C ALA A 103 -1.42 15.83 -15.18
N ARG A 104 -1.82 16.66 -14.20
CA ARG A 104 -1.22 17.98 -13.95
C ARG A 104 -0.03 17.92 -13.01
N LEU A 105 -0.05 16.99 -12.06
CA LEU A 105 0.98 16.87 -11.01
C LEU A 105 1.30 18.21 -10.35
N ASP A 106 0.25 19.00 -10.07
CA ASP A 106 0.36 20.33 -9.48
C ASP A 106 1.14 20.24 -8.15
N GLU A 107 1.96 21.26 -7.87
CA GLU A 107 2.64 21.36 -6.57
C GLU A 107 1.61 21.61 -5.46
N PHE A 108 1.76 20.89 -4.35
CA PHE A 108 0.92 21.03 -3.18
C PHE A 108 1.58 22.00 -2.20
N ASP A 109 0.79 22.93 -1.68
CA ASP A 109 1.17 23.79 -0.57
C ASP A 109 0.03 23.80 0.46
N TYR A 110 0.26 23.15 1.60
CA TYR A 110 -0.74 23.02 2.64
C TYR A 110 -0.25 23.49 4.00
N SER A 111 -1.22 23.83 4.85
CA SER A 111 -1.04 24.06 6.27
C SER A 111 -2.02 23.20 7.06
N LEU A 112 -1.50 22.29 7.87
CA LEU A 112 -2.25 21.37 8.72
C LEU A 112 -2.08 21.77 10.18
N VAL A 113 -3.19 21.98 10.89
CA VAL A 113 -3.21 22.20 12.34
C VAL A 113 -3.68 20.93 13.03
N VAL A 114 -2.94 20.48 14.04
CA VAL A 114 -3.26 19.29 14.84
C VAL A 114 -3.35 19.66 16.31
N ARG A 115 -4.46 19.27 16.95
CA ARG A 115 -4.71 19.48 18.37
C ARG A 115 -5.12 18.17 19.04
N GLY A 116 -4.44 17.83 20.13
CA GLY A 116 -4.80 16.69 20.99
C GLY A 116 -5.92 17.02 21.97
N GLY A 117 -6.29 16.02 22.77
CA GLY A 117 -7.28 16.14 23.85
C GLY A 117 -8.73 15.92 23.41
N LYS A 118 -9.67 16.04 24.35
CA LYS A 118 -11.10 15.73 24.17
C LYS A 118 -11.79 16.62 23.13
N ASP A 119 -11.32 17.85 22.96
CA ASP A 119 -11.82 18.81 21.96
C ASP A 119 -10.82 18.99 20.79
N GLY A 120 -9.90 18.03 20.65
CA GLY A 120 -8.86 17.99 19.64
C GLY A 120 -9.42 17.85 18.22
N PHE A 121 -8.54 17.96 17.23
CA PHE A 121 -8.86 17.80 15.81
C PHE A 121 -7.58 17.78 14.97
N ALA A 122 -7.70 17.39 13.70
CA ALA A 122 -6.74 17.78 12.66
C ALA A 122 -7.49 18.50 11.52
N CYS A 123 -6.89 19.57 11.01
CA CYS A 123 -7.56 20.47 10.05
C CYS A 123 -6.56 21.09 9.07
N TYR A 124 -6.74 20.83 7.79
CA TYR A 124 -6.08 21.56 6.71
C TYR A 124 -6.70 22.96 6.60
N VAL A 125 -5.99 23.97 7.09
CA VAL A 125 -6.43 25.38 7.09
C VAL A 125 -6.02 26.13 5.81
N ARG A 126 -5.16 25.51 5.00
CA ARG A 126 -4.80 25.90 3.63
C ARG A 126 -4.46 24.62 2.87
N GLY A 127 -4.93 24.49 1.63
CA GLY A 127 -4.59 23.38 0.75
C GLY A 127 -5.08 22.03 1.30
N ASN A 128 -4.51 20.94 0.77
CA ASN A 128 -4.80 19.57 1.20
C ASN A 128 -3.59 18.66 0.93
N ASN A 129 -3.72 17.37 1.24
CA ASN A 129 -2.72 16.34 0.94
C ASN A 129 -3.39 15.12 0.29
N GLN A 130 -4.19 15.34 -0.76
CA GLN A 130 -5.00 14.30 -1.43
C GLN A 130 -4.84 14.43 -2.95
N ILE A 131 -4.30 13.40 -3.62
CA ILE A 131 -3.85 13.53 -5.02
C ILE A 131 -5.01 13.74 -6.02
N TRP A 132 -6.22 13.24 -5.70
CA TRP A 132 -7.43 13.44 -6.53
C TRP A 132 -8.10 14.80 -6.33
N LEU A 133 -7.61 15.64 -5.41
CA LEU A 133 -8.17 16.97 -5.22
C LEU A 133 -7.30 18.04 -5.91
N PRO A 134 -7.90 19.15 -6.36
CA PRO A 134 -7.12 20.30 -6.78
C PRO A 134 -6.16 20.72 -5.65
N ALA A 135 -4.88 20.91 -5.95
CA ALA A 135 -3.86 21.20 -4.94
C ALA A 135 -4.16 22.47 -4.12
N ASN A 136 -4.83 23.45 -4.73
CA ASN A 136 -5.23 24.70 -4.07
C ASN A 136 -6.53 24.60 -3.25
N LEU A 137 -7.23 23.48 -3.28
CA LEU A 137 -8.47 23.28 -2.54
C LEU A 137 -8.16 23.08 -1.06
N THR A 138 -8.79 23.85 -0.18
CA THR A 138 -8.64 23.67 1.27
C THR A 138 -9.65 22.63 1.76
N SER A 139 -9.17 21.46 2.23
CA SER A 139 -10.05 20.33 2.61
C SER A 139 -10.67 20.45 4.00
N GLY A 140 -10.05 21.21 4.90
CA GLY A 140 -10.56 21.44 6.25
C GLY A 140 -10.32 20.25 7.20
N TYR A 141 -11.31 19.96 8.06
CA TYR A 141 -11.18 18.90 9.06
C TYR A 141 -11.06 17.52 8.42
N VAL A 142 -10.27 16.66 9.05
CA VAL A 142 -10.16 15.22 8.72
C VAL A 142 -11.03 14.39 9.67
N ASP A 143 -11.24 13.12 9.35
CA ASP A 143 -11.96 12.19 10.23
C ASP A 143 -11.21 11.88 11.53
N ALA A 144 -11.94 11.34 12.50
CA ALA A 144 -11.42 11.05 13.84
C ALA A 144 -10.23 10.07 13.87
N ALA A 145 -10.13 9.14 12.91
CA ALA A 145 -9.07 8.14 12.87
C ALA A 145 -7.75 8.77 12.41
N LEU A 146 -7.78 9.52 11.30
CA LEU A 146 -6.60 10.26 10.85
C LEU A 146 -6.19 11.32 11.88
N ALA A 147 -7.15 12.00 12.52
CA ALA A 147 -6.84 12.95 13.59
C ALA A 147 -6.12 12.28 14.78
N GLU A 148 -6.52 11.07 15.18
CA GLU A 148 -5.85 10.30 16.25
C GLU A 148 -4.44 9.89 15.87
N PHE A 149 -4.25 9.40 14.66
CA PHE A 149 -2.92 9.06 14.16
C PHE A 149 -2.01 10.30 14.08
N LEU A 150 -2.49 11.42 13.58
CA LEU A 150 -1.71 12.66 13.48
C LEU A 150 -1.35 13.22 14.86
N VAL A 151 -2.24 13.09 15.86
CA VAL A 151 -1.92 13.45 17.25
C VAL A 151 -0.82 12.55 17.81
N LEU A 152 -0.90 11.24 17.55
CA LEU A 152 0.17 10.31 17.94
C LEU A 152 1.51 10.70 17.31
N GLN A 153 1.54 10.93 15.99
CA GLN A 153 2.76 11.34 15.28
C GLN A 153 3.31 12.66 15.83
N GLY A 154 2.47 13.67 16.02
CA GLY A 154 2.88 14.95 16.59
C GLY A 154 3.54 14.81 17.97
N ASN A 155 3.01 13.95 18.84
CA ASN A 155 3.62 13.67 20.13
C ASN A 155 4.99 12.98 19.98
N VAL A 156 5.15 12.07 19.01
CA VAL A 156 6.44 11.41 18.73
C VAL A 156 7.52 12.41 18.30
N PHE A 157 7.15 13.47 17.59
CA PHE A 157 8.06 14.54 17.17
C PHE A 157 8.29 15.62 18.24
N SER A 158 7.59 15.57 19.37
CA SER A 158 7.77 16.58 20.42
C SER A 158 9.07 16.36 21.20
N PRO A 159 9.93 17.39 21.35
CA PRO A 159 11.10 17.33 22.22
C PRO A 159 10.74 17.15 23.71
N LYS A 160 9.49 17.45 24.11
CA LYS A 160 9.02 17.22 25.48
C LYS A 160 8.66 15.77 25.77
N LEU A 161 8.56 14.92 24.74
CA LEU A 161 8.26 13.49 24.91
C LEU A 161 9.23 12.80 25.87
N LEU A 162 10.52 13.15 25.85
CA LEU A 162 11.51 12.56 26.75
C LEU A 162 11.24 12.91 28.22
N LEU A 163 10.70 14.10 28.52
CA LEU A 163 10.29 14.46 29.87
C LEU A 163 9.06 13.64 30.32
N GLU A 164 8.10 13.43 29.41
CA GLU A 164 6.92 12.60 29.66
C GLU A 164 7.30 11.13 29.89
N MET A 165 8.17 10.57 29.05
CA MET A 165 8.71 9.21 29.19
C MET A 165 9.45 9.03 30.51
N LYS A 166 10.19 10.05 30.97
CA LYS A 166 10.89 10.04 32.27
C LYS A 166 9.93 10.07 33.45
N ALA A 167 8.83 10.83 33.35
CA ALA A 167 7.81 10.88 34.39
C ALA A 167 6.99 9.58 34.48
N HIS A 168 7.02 8.76 33.43
CA HIS A 168 6.26 7.52 33.35
C HIS A 168 7.07 6.30 33.85
N HIS A 169 6.58 5.60 34.87
CA HIS A 169 7.26 4.45 35.48
C HIS A 169 7.19 3.13 34.68
N GLY A 170 6.66 3.15 33.46
CA GLY A 170 6.44 1.98 32.61
C GLY A 170 7.36 1.89 31.37
N THR A 171 8.30 2.81 31.20
CA THR A 171 9.13 2.89 29.99
C THR A 171 10.17 1.77 29.97
N LYS A 172 10.29 1.08 28.82
CA LYS A 172 11.24 -0.03 28.63
C LYS A 172 12.18 0.28 27.47
N ALA A 173 13.46 -0.08 27.63
CA ALA A 173 14.41 -0.12 26.54
C ALA A 173 14.28 -1.47 25.84
N ILE A 174 14.19 -1.45 24.52
CA ILE A 174 14.24 -2.63 23.68
C ILE A 174 15.37 -2.43 22.68
N ASP A 175 16.17 -3.48 22.45
CA ASP A 175 17.18 -3.46 21.41
C ASP A 175 16.49 -3.74 20.07
N ALA A 176 16.60 -2.78 19.15
CA ALA A 176 16.17 -2.94 17.76
C ALA A 176 17.39 -2.76 16.86
N LEU A 177 17.72 -3.79 16.08
CA LEU A 177 18.83 -3.78 15.13
C LEU A 177 18.46 -2.96 13.90
N ILE A 178 18.80 -1.67 13.84
CA ILE A 178 18.63 -0.87 12.62
C ILE A 178 19.79 -1.15 11.65
N ASN A 179 19.68 -2.26 10.92
CA ASN A 179 20.36 -2.72 9.67
C ASN A 179 20.23 -4.26 9.61
N GLY A 180 18.98 -4.70 9.68
CA GLY A 180 18.52 -6.08 9.90
C GLY A 180 17.08 -6.11 10.43
N ILE A 181 16.33 -5.02 10.20
CA ILE A 181 14.90 -4.96 10.46
C ILE A 181 14.27 -5.53 9.19
N GLU A 182 13.54 -6.64 9.32
CA GLU A 182 12.34 -6.83 8.50
C GLU A 182 11.49 -5.60 8.76
N THR A 183 11.67 -4.53 7.97
CA THR A 183 10.69 -3.45 7.99
C THR A 183 9.38 -4.13 7.70
N PRO A 184 8.36 -4.04 8.59
CA PRO A 184 7.02 -4.42 8.19
C PRO A 184 6.79 -3.74 6.85
N ALA A 185 6.19 -4.44 5.89
CA ALA A 185 5.97 -4.01 4.51
C ALA A 185 5.14 -2.70 4.34
N ASP A 186 4.97 -1.93 5.42
CA ASP A 186 4.01 -0.85 5.61
C ASP A 186 4.70 0.49 5.93
N ALA A 187 5.96 0.68 5.52
CA ALA A 187 6.74 1.88 5.85
C ALA A 187 6.77 2.88 4.69
N THR A 188 6.13 4.03 4.86
CA THR A 188 6.47 5.22 4.08
C THR A 188 7.64 5.93 4.75
N LEU A 189 8.68 6.20 3.98
CA LEU A 189 9.85 6.94 4.42
C LEU A 189 9.66 8.40 4.04
N GLU A 190 9.47 9.26 5.06
CA GLU A 190 9.61 10.71 4.90
C GLU A 190 11.04 11.11 5.30
N GLU A 191 11.74 11.79 4.41
CA GLU A 191 13.09 12.32 4.65
C GLU A 191 13.06 13.84 4.55
N PHE A 192 13.50 14.49 5.62
CA PHE A 192 13.65 15.94 5.68
C PHE A 192 14.82 16.32 6.59
N ILE A 193 15.38 17.50 6.37
CA ILE A 193 16.53 18.01 7.12
C ILE A 193 16.14 19.27 7.86
N VAL A 194 16.16 19.21 9.19
CA VAL A 194 15.99 20.40 10.03
C VAL A 194 17.27 21.23 9.96
N GLU A 195 17.23 22.32 9.20
CA GLU A 195 18.35 23.23 9.01
C GLU A 195 18.41 24.30 10.10
N GLU A 196 17.25 24.72 10.60
CA GLU A 196 17.13 25.72 11.66
C GLU A 196 16.07 25.31 12.68
N ILE A 197 16.31 25.66 13.94
CA ILE A 197 15.35 25.51 15.03
C ILE A 197 15.13 26.87 15.68
N THR A 198 13.89 27.36 15.66
CA THR A 198 13.50 28.54 16.43
C THR A 198 12.86 28.12 17.75
N ILE A 199 13.45 28.53 18.88
CA ILE A 199 12.93 28.26 20.23
C ILE A 199 12.14 29.47 20.73
N ASN A 200 10.99 29.21 21.35
CA ASN A 200 10.04 30.19 21.86
C ASN A 200 9.65 31.28 20.84
N PRO A 201 9.28 30.90 19.59
CA PRO A 201 8.80 31.86 18.62
C PRO A 201 7.49 32.52 19.08
N LYS A 202 7.27 33.77 18.66
CA LYS A 202 6.01 34.47 18.90
C LYS A 202 5.00 34.10 17.83
N PHE A 203 4.10 33.18 18.14
CA PHE A 203 3.03 32.80 17.24
C PHE A 203 1.88 33.82 17.23
N PRO A 204 1.29 34.13 16.06
CA PRO A 204 0.03 34.86 15.99
C PRO A 204 -1.09 34.19 16.79
N LYS A 205 -2.05 34.97 17.30
CA LYS A 205 -3.14 34.48 18.19
C LYS A 205 -3.95 33.31 17.60
N ASN A 206 -4.12 33.26 16.28
CA ASN A 206 -4.89 32.26 15.57
C ASN A 206 -4.03 31.24 14.81
N TYR A 207 -2.72 31.20 15.05
CA TYR A 207 -1.78 30.39 14.27
C TYR A 207 -2.10 28.88 14.32
N PHE A 208 -2.61 28.40 15.46
CA PHE A 208 -3.02 27.01 15.70
C PHE A 208 -4.55 26.83 15.76
N ASN A 209 -5.32 27.72 15.14
CA ASN A 209 -6.77 27.55 15.03
C ASN A 209 -7.12 26.73 13.79
N GLY A 210 -8.10 25.83 13.92
CA GLY A 210 -8.75 25.22 12.76
C GLY A 210 -9.68 26.20 12.05
N LEU A 211 -10.28 25.75 10.94
CA LEU A 211 -11.32 26.51 10.25
C LEU A 211 -12.58 26.66 11.11
N SER A 212 -13.43 27.62 10.79
CA SER A 212 -14.75 27.70 11.42
C SER A 212 -15.55 26.42 11.13
N GLU A 213 -16.40 26.01 12.06
CA GLU A 213 -17.22 24.80 11.91
C GLU A 213 -18.06 24.81 10.61
N GLY A 214 -18.17 23.66 9.96
CA GLY A 214 -18.84 23.52 8.66
C GLY A 214 -18.06 24.02 7.44
N LYS A 215 -16.78 24.39 7.58
CA LYS A 215 -15.88 24.79 6.47
C LYS A 215 -14.87 23.71 6.04
N GLY A 216 -15.12 22.44 6.35
CA GLY A 216 -14.31 21.31 5.88
C GLY A 216 -15.18 20.19 5.31
N PHE A 217 -14.56 19.20 4.69
CA PHE A 217 -15.27 18.03 4.17
C PHE A 217 -15.85 17.15 5.28
N PHE A 218 -15.16 17.07 6.41
CA PHE A 218 -15.62 16.37 7.59
C PHE A 218 -16.06 17.37 8.68
N PRO A 219 -16.99 16.98 9.56
CA PRO A 219 -17.25 17.73 10.77
C PRO A 219 -16.00 17.77 11.67
N LYS A 220 -15.94 18.78 12.54
CA LYS A 220 -14.90 18.80 13.57
C LYS A 220 -15.18 17.68 14.58
N GLU A 221 -14.33 16.66 14.58
CA GLU A 221 -14.45 15.52 15.50
C GLU A 221 -13.19 15.32 16.33
N ALA A 222 -13.38 14.85 17.56
CA ALA A 222 -12.28 14.55 18.47
C ALA A 222 -11.50 13.32 18.00
N PRO A 223 -10.16 13.30 18.17
CA PRO A 223 -9.32 12.16 17.81
C PRO A 223 -9.81 10.86 18.49
N LYS A 224 -10.07 9.82 17.70
CA LYS A 224 -10.54 8.52 18.21
C LYS A 224 -10.03 7.37 17.33
N LYS A 225 -9.60 6.28 17.98
CA LYS A 225 -9.31 5.02 17.29
C LYS A 225 -10.57 4.43 16.66
N THR A 226 -10.42 3.93 15.44
CA THR A 226 -11.46 3.20 14.73
C THR A 226 -11.15 1.71 14.78
N GLU A 227 -12.14 0.91 15.17
CA GLU A 227 -12.00 -0.55 15.18
C GLU A 227 -11.74 -1.08 13.77
N GLY A 228 -10.83 -2.05 13.65
CA GLY A 228 -10.44 -2.62 12.36
C GLY A 228 -9.42 -1.81 11.55
N LEU A 229 -9.07 -0.59 11.99
CA LEU A 229 -8.13 0.28 11.29
C LEU A 229 -6.82 0.43 12.08
N SER A 230 -5.71 -0.05 11.51
CA SER A 230 -4.39 0.04 12.14
C SER A 230 -3.69 1.37 11.85
N HIS A 231 -2.78 1.78 12.73
CA HIS A 231 -1.93 2.96 12.49
C HIS A 231 -1.03 2.82 11.26
N ALA A 232 -0.57 1.60 10.97
CA ALA A 232 0.24 1.33 9.79
C ALA A 232 -0.55 1.65 8.51
N HIS A 233 -1.80 1.19 8.44
CA HIS A 233 -2.70 1.47 7.32
C HIS A 233 -2.98 2.97 7.18
N ILE A 234 -3.30 3.67 8.27
CA ILE A 234 -3.54 5.12 8.22
C ILE A 234 -2.28 5.85 7.76
N LEU A 235 -1.11 5.49 8.31
CA LEU A 235 0.17 6.07 7.92
C LEU A 235 0.40 5.89 6.43
N GLU A 236 0.33 4.66 5.95
CA GLU A 236 0.56 4.29 4.57
C GLU A 236 -0.33 5.10 3.62
N PHE A 237 -1.65 5.06 3.78
CA PHE A 237 -2.56 5.80 2.90
C PHE A 237 -2.41 7.32 3.03
N SER A 238 -2.24 7.87 4.23
CA SER A 238 -2.12 9.33 4.41
C SER A 238 -0.81 9.92 3.91
N SER A 239 0.30 9.20 4.09
CA SER A 239 1.62 9.59 3.61
C SER A 239 1.80 9.35 2.11
N ASN A 240 1.09 8.35 1.57
CA ASN A 240 0.88 8.19 0.13
C ASN A 240 -0.16 9.16 -0.43
N ILE A 241 -0.65 10.16 0.29
CA ILE A 241 -1.59 11.14 -0.31
C ILE A 241 -2.89 10.44 -0.84
N LEU A 242 -3.17 9.22 -0.35
CA LEU A 242 -4.27 8.30 -0.67
C LEU A 242 -5.42 8.27 0.34
N TRP A 243 -5.29 9.00 1.44
CA TRP A 243 -6.34 9.08 2.45
C TRP A 243 -7.53 9.94 2.00
N SER A 244 -8.70 9.33 1.82
CA SER A 244 -9.99 10.01 1.55
C SER A 244 -11.01 9.89 2.68
N GLY A 245 -10.59 9.34 3.82
CA GLY A 245 -11.39 9.13 5.02
C GLY A 245 -11.46 7.65 5.40
N PRO A 246 -12.32 7.26 6.34
CA PRO A 246 -12.55 5.86 6.69
C PRO A 246 -13.23 5.06 5.56
N GLY A 247 -13.24 5.56 4.33
CA GLY A 247 -13.77 4.97 3.11
C GLY A 247 -12.78 4.93 1.93
N SER A 248 -11.53 5.42 2.08
CA SER A 248 -10.44 5.24 1.09
C SER A 248 -10.00 3.78 1.04
N GLY A 249 -10.83 2.91 0.47
CA GLY A 249 -10.65 1.45 0.48
C GLY A 249 -11.31 0.74 1.67
N ILE A 250 -11.90 1.48 2.61
CA ILE A 250 -12.60 0.94 3.79
C ILE A 250 -14.10 1.18 3.60
N SER A 251 -14.72 0.64 2.55
CA SER A 251 -16.17 0.44 2.66
C SER A 251 -16.38 -0.62 3.74
N ASN A 252 -17.42 -0.45 4.58
CA ASN A 252 -17.90 -1.52 5.44
C ASN A 252 -18.43 -2.61 4.51
N SER A 253 -17.53 -3.44 3.99
CA SER A 253 -17.85 -4.46 3.03
C SER A 253 -18.49 -5.60 3.79
N SER A 254 -19.75 -5.86 3.48
CA SER A 254 -20.38 -7.11 3.85
C SER A 254 -19.96 -8.15 2.84
N VAL A 255 -19.87 -9.41 3.24
CA VAL A 255 -19.82 -10.53 2.29
C VAL A 255 -20.94 -10.44 1.25
N ASP A 256 -22.10 -9.89 1.62
CA ASP A 256 -23.26 -9.73 0.75
C ASP A 256 -23.08 -8.66 -0.34
N SER A 257 -22.08 -7.78 -0.23
CA SER A 257 -21.79 -6.77 -1.27
C SER A 257 -20.85 -7.29 -2.36
N ILE A 258 -20.20 -8.44 -2.15
CA ILE A 258 -19.31 -9.04 -3.15
C ILE A 258 -20.16 -9.58 -4.29
N LYS A 259 -19.95 -9.05 -5.49
CA LYS A 259 -20.54 -9.60 -6.73
C LYS A 259 -19.55 -10.58 -7.35
N HIS A 260 -20.05 -11.59 -8.05
CA HIS A 260 -19.20 -12.48 -8.86
C HIS A 260 -19.61 -12.42 -10.33
N LYS A 261 -18.68 -12.68 -11.24
CA LYS A 261 -18.97 -12.95 -12.65
C LYS A 261 -18.08 -14.10 -13.14
N ASN A 262 -18.68 -15.03 -13.88
CA ASN A 262 -17.98 -16.11 -14.58
C ASN A 262 -18.21 -15.89 -16.07
N ILE A 263 -17.34 -15.07 -16.69
CA ILE A 263 -17.58 -14.53 -18.04
C ILE A 263 -16.85 -15.34 -19.11
N VAL A 264 -15.80 -16.09 -18.75
CA VAL A 264 -14.99 -16.81 -19.72
C VAL A 264 -15.72 -18.10 -20.16
N PRO A 265 -16.09 -18.24 -21.45
CA PRO A 265 -16.80 -19.42 -21.93
C PRO A 265 -16.03 -20.71 -21.62
N GLY A 266 -16.72 -21.73 -21.10
CA GLY A 266 -16.09 -23.02 -20.76
C GLY A 266 -15.32 -23.04 -19.44
N LEU A 267 -15.07 -21.90 -18.80
CA LEU A 267 -14.35 -21.81 -17.51
C LEU A 267 -15.24 -21.29 -16.37
N PRO A 268 -16.32 -21.99 -15.98
CA PRO A 268 -17.19 -21.55 -14.89
C PRO A 268 -16.50 -21.56 -13.51
N ASN A 269 -15.29 -22.09 -13.44
CA ASN A 269 -14.50 -22.26 -12.22
C ASN A 269 -13.51 -21.12 -11.95
N ALA A 270 -13.36 -20.20 -12.90
CA ALA A 270 -12.56 -18.98 -12.74
C ALA A 270 -13.51 -17.85 -12.34
N HIS A 271 -13.57 -17.55 -11.05
CA HIS A 271 -14.49 -16.57 -10.49
C HIS A 271 -13.80 -15.20 -10.39
N TRP A 272 -14.39 -14.18 -11.02
CA TRP A 272 -13.96 -12.79 -10.87
C TRP A 272 -14.89 -12.08 -9.88
N LEU A 273 -14.37 -11.82 -8.68
CA LEU A 273 -15.09 -11.23 -7.57
C LEU A 273 -14.93 -9.71 -7.62
N ILE A 274 -16.03 -8.99 -7.80
CA ILE A 274 -16.09 -7.54 -7.76
C ILE A 274 -16.34 -7.13 -6.32
N ILE A 275 -15.26 -6.73 -5.66
CA ILE A 275 -15.25 -6.35 -4.25
C ILE A 275 -15.58 -4.86 -4.11
N ASN A 276 -14.95 -4.03 -4.95
CA ASN A 276 -15.33 -2.65 -5.17
C ASN A 276 -15.54 -2.42 -6.67
N ASP A 277 -16.73 -1.93 -7.04
CA ASP A 277 -17.13 -1.66 -8.43
C ASP A 277 -16.83 -0.21 -8.86
N ASP A 278 -16.17 0.57 -7.99
CA ASP A 278 -15.66 1.88 -8.34
C ASP A 278 -14.60 1.77 -9.45
N PHE A 279 -14.31 2.91 -10.06
CA PHE A 279 -13.38 3.04 -11.18
C PHE A 279 -11.99 2.42 -10.90
N LEU A 280 -11.38 2.75 -9.74
CA LEU A 280 -10.16 2.11 -9.21
C LEU A 280 -10.47 0.99 -8.21
N GLY A 281 -11.72 0.51 -8.20
CA GLY A 281 -12.16 -0.53 -7.30
C GLY A 281 -11.41 -1.84 -7.55
N VAL A 282 -11.18 -2.58 -6.47
CA VAL A 282 -10.43 -3.84 -6.47
C VAL A 282 -11.34 -5.01 -6.84
N LYS A 283 -10.82 -5.90 -7.69
CA LYS A 283 -11.39 -7.19 -7.99
C LYS A 283 -10.42 -8.28 -7.58
N GLN A 284 -10.95 -9.42 -7.18
CA GLN A 284 -10.15 -10.55 -6.75
C GLN A 284 -10.58 -11.79 -7.51
N PHE A 285 -9.69 -12.76 -7.62
CA PHE A 285 -9.90 -13.97 -8.38
C PHE A 285 -9.86 -15.21 -7.49
N VAL A 286 -10.79 -16.13 -7.77
CA VAL A 286 -10.83 -17.45 -7.13
C VAL A 286 -10.85 -18.50 -8.23
N ILE A 287 -9.88 -19.42 -8.18
CA ILE A 287 -9.76 -20.53 -9.11
C ILE A 287 -10.21 -21.79 -8.38
N GLU A 288 -11.33 -22.35 -8.82
CA GLU A 288 -11.96 -23.51 -8.19
C GLU A 288 -11.50 -24.82 -8.83
N PHE A 289 -10.77 -25.62 -8.05
CA PHE A 289 -10.41 -26.99 -8.38
C PHE A 289 -11.38 -27.98 -7.72
N GLU A 290 -11.30 -29.26 -8.09
CA GLU A 290 -12.19 -30.31 -7.59
C GLU A 290 -12.34 -30.33 -6.05
N ASN A 291 -11.24 -30.18 -5.32
CA ASN A 291 -11.21 -30.41 -3.86
C ASN A 291 -10.78 -29.19 -3.04
N HIS A 292 -10.47 -28.06 -3.67
CA HIS A 292 -9.94 -26.86 -3.01
C HIS A 292 -10.06 -25.64 -3.93
N VAL A 293 -9.77 -24.46 -3.39
CA VAL A 293 -9.62 -23.24 -4.17
C VAL A 293 -8.20 -22.68 -4.07
N ILE A 294 -7.79 -21.99 -5.13
CA ILE A 294 -6.70 -21.01 -5.11
C ILE A 294 -7.36 -19.64 -5.09
N VAL A 295 -7.09 -18.84 -4.07
CA VAL A 295 -7.40 -17.41 -4.11
C VAL A 295 -6.18 -16.72 -4.65
N GLY A 296 -6.34 -15.63 -5.38
CA GLY A 296 -5.20 -14.75 -5.50
C GLY A 296 -5.52 -13.29 -5.32
N ASP A 297 -4.45 -12.60 -4.95
CA ASP A 297 -4.43 -11.36 -4.17
C ASP A 297 -5.16 -11.47 -2.82
N ALA A 298 -4.87 -10.53 -1.93
CA ALA A 298 -5.36 -10.47 -0.56
C ALA A 298 -5.34 -9.01 -0.07
N PRO A 299 -6.18 -8.12 -0.60
CA PRO A 299 -6.32 -6.78 -0.06
C PRO A 299 -6.76 -6.85 1.40
N PRO A 300 -6.09 -6.13 2.33
CA PRO A 300 -6.32 -6.27 3.75
C PRO A 300 -7.75 -5.89 4.17
N GLN A 301 -8.41 -5.00 3.42
CA GLN A 301 -9.73 -4.46 3.76
C GLN A 301 -10.86 -5.47 3.53
N TRP A 302 -10.66 -6.45 2.63
CA TRP A 302 -11.71 -7.37 2.19
C TRP A 302 -11.37 -8.85 2.36
N THR A 303 -10.16 -9.16 2.83
CA THR A 303 -9.67 -10.53 2.96
C THR A 303 -10.61 -11.43 3.77
N LYS A 304 -11.15 -10.95 4.89
CA LYS A 304 -12.07 -11.75 5.72
C LYS A 304 -13.40 -12.01 5.01
N GLN A 305 -13.92 -11.01 4.32
CA GLN A 305 -15.17 -11.09 3.56
C GLN A 305 -15.05 -12.05 2.38
N VAL A 306 -13.90 -12.09 1.70
CA VAL A 306 -13.71 -13.06 0.62
C VAL A 306 -13.57 -14.49 1.16
N ILE A 307 -12.85 -14.69 2.28
CA ILE A 307 -12.80 -15.99 2.95
C ILE A 307 -14.22 -16.46 3.30
N GLU A 308 -15.06 -15.58 3.88
CA GLU A 308 -16.45 -15.86 4.19
C GLU A 308 -17.30 -16.13 2.93
N TRP A 309 -17.06 -15.38 1.85
CA TRP A 309 -17.75 -15.57 0.57
C TRP A 309 -17.46 -16.95 -0.01
N ILE A 310 -16.20 -17.39 0.01
CA ILE A 310 -15.77 -18.70 -0.48
C ILE A 310 -16.42 -19.82 0.34
N ASP A 311 -16.43 -19.70 1.67
CA ASP A 311 -17.08 -20.68 2.55
C ASP A 311 -18.59 -20.81 2.24
N LYS A 312 -19.28 -19.68 2.04
CA LYS A 312 -20.72 -19.64 1.74
C LYS A 312 -21.09 -20.12 0.34
N ASN A 313 -20.31 -19.76 -0.69
CA ASN A 313 -20.70 -19.94 -2.09
C ASN A 313 -20.00 -21.11 -2.79
N ILE A 314 -18.78 -21.45 -2.37
CA ILE A 314 -18.00 -22.57 -2.96
C ILE A 314 -17.93 -23.75 -2.00
N GLY A 315 -17.76 -23.51 -0.69
CA GLY A 315 -17.72 -24.54 0.34
C GLY A 315 -16.51 -25.49 0.27
N LYS A 316 -15.47 -25.10 -0.46
CA LYS A 316 -14.21 -25.86 -0.60
C LYS A 316 -13.09 -25.18 0.21
N PRO A 317 -12.14 -25.96 0.75
CA PRO A 317 -11.04 -25.38 1.52
C PRO A 317 -10.14 -24.49 0.65
N ILE A 318 -9.74 -23.36 1.21
CA ILE A 318 -8.69 -22.50 0.62
C ILE A 318 -7.34 -23.13 0.94
N LYS A 319 -6.69 -23.72 -0.06
CA LYS A 319 -5.38 -24.38 0.11
C LYS A 319 -4.21 -23.51 -0.31
N TYR A 320 -4.48 -22.53 -1.17
CA TYR A 320 -3.44 -21.70 -1.75
C TYR A 320 -3.89 -20.25 -1.84
N LEU A 321 -2.95 -19.35 -1.55
CA LEU A 321 -3.01 -17.95 -1.92
C LEU A 321 -1.91 -17.69 -2.96
N TRP A 322 -2.28 -17.07 -4.08
CA TRP A 322 -1.33 -16.55 -5.06
C TRP A 322 -1.43 -15.01 -5.03
N PRO A 323 -0.60 -14.31 -4.26
CA PRO A 323 -0.45 -12.87 -4.45
C PRO A 323 0.26 -12.64 -5.79
N THR A 324 -0.33 -11.84 -6.66
CA THR A 324 0.27 -11.49 -7.95
C THR A 324 1.60 -10.76 -7.76
N HIS A 325 1.69 -9.94 -6.72
CA HIS A 325 2.89 -9.24 -6.29
C HIS A 325 2.78 -8.70 -4.85
N HIS A 326 3.81 -8.02 -4.38
CA HIS A 326 3.94 -7.57 -2.99
C HIS A 326 3.19 -6.28 -2.63
N HIS A 327 2.64 -5.52 -3.58
CA HIS A 327 1.94 -4.27 -3.26
C HIS A 327 0.76 -4.53 -2.34
N ARG A 328 0.45 -3.53 -1.52
CA ARG A 328 -0.34 -3.74 -0.31
C ARG A 328 -1.78 -4.18 -0.56
N ASP A 329 -2.38 -3.67 -1.61
CA ASP A 329 -3.70 -4.04 -2.10
C ASP A 329 -3.76 -5.46 -2.68
N HIS A 330 -2.61 -6.10 -2.89
CA HIS A 330 -2.50 -7.50 -3.31
C HIS A 330 -2.01 -8.40 -2.17
N SER A 331 -1.25 -7.87 -1.22
CA SER A 331 -0.51 -8.67 -0.23
C SER A 331 -0.97 -8.49 1.21
N GLY A 332 -1.63 -7.37 1.55
CA GLY A 332 -1.77 -6.92 2.94
C GLY A 332 -2.57 -7.85 3.87
N GLY A 333 -3.39 -8.72 3.30
CA GLY A 333 -4.17 -9.75 3.99
C GLY A 333 -3.57 -11.16 3.95
N ALA A 334 -2.41 -11.36 3.33
CA ALA A 334 -1.83 -12.70 3.14
C ALA A 334 -1.66 -13.49 4.45
N ALA A 335 -1.33 -12.82 5.55
CA ALA A 335 -1.20 -13.44 6.86
C ALA A 335 -2.51 -14.09 7.37
N GLU A 336 -3.68 -13.60 6.95
CA GLU A 336 -4.97 -14.21 7.31
C GLU A 336 -5.19 -15.54 6.57
N TYR A 337 -4.73 -15.66 5.33
CA TYR A 337 -4.76 -16.91 4.57
C TYR A 337 -3.77 -17.95 5.11
N VAL A 338 -2.56 -17.52 5.50
CA VAL A 338 -1.58 -18.39 6.15
C VAL A 338 -2.13 -18.95 7.47
N LYS A 339 -2.83 -18.12 8.27
CA LYS A 339 -3.46 -18.56 9.53
C LYS A 339 -4.49 -19.67 9.35
N ILE A 340 -5.17 -19.74 8.20
CA ILE A 340 -6.14 -20.82 7.90
C ILE A 340 -5.48 -22.01 7.16
N GLY A 341 -4.15 -22.01 7.02
CA GLY A 341 -3.38 -23.13 6.48
C GLY A 341 -3.15 -23.09 4.96
N ALA A 342 -3.40 -21.94 4.31
CA ALA A 342 -3.09 -21.79 2.89
C ALA A 342 -1.57 -21.66 2.66
N LYS A 343 -1.07 -22.29 1.60
CA LYS A 343 0.32 -22.08 1.11
C LYS A 343 0.38 -20.90 0.16
N LEU A 344 1.51 -20.21 0.11
CA LEU A 344 1.72 -19.08 -0.79
C LEU A 344 2.37 -19.56 -2.09
N ILE A 345 1.78 -19.24 -3.23
CA ILE A 345 2.37 -19.46 -4.56
C ILE A 345 3.04 -18.15 -4.96
N VAL A 346 4.38 -18.10 -5.03
CA VAL A 346 5.12 -16.84 -5.21
C VAL A 346 6.35 -17.03 -6.12
N PRO A 347 6.80 -16.00 -6.85
CA PRO A 347 8.07 -16.09 -7.56
C PRO A 347 9.24 -16.37 -6.61
N GLU A 348 10.22 -17.16 -7.07
CA GLU A 348 11.40 -17.55 -6.29
C GLU A 348 12.19 -16.34 -5.79
N ILE A 349 12.24 -15.26 -6.57
CA ILE A 349 12.89 -13.99 -6.21
C ILE A 349 12.29 -13.35 -4.95
N ALA A 350 11.01 -13.62 -4.65
CA ALA A 350 10.29 -13.02 -3.54
C ALA A 350 10.28 -13.88 -2.27
N THR A 351 11.01 -15.01 -2.27
CA THR A 351 11.04 -15.97 -1.16
C THR A 351 11.37 -15.32 0.19
N SER A 352 12.34 -14.40 0.24
CA SER A 352 12.73 -13.72 1.49
C SER A 352 11.57 -12.91 2.08
N TYR A 353 10.91 -12.11 1.25
CA TYR A 353 9.79 -11.27 1.64
C TYR A 353 8.63 -12.12 2.16
N TRP A 354 8.18 -13.12 1.39
CA TRP A 354 7.02 -13.92 1.76
C TRP A 354 7.28 -14.90 2.92
N SER A 355 8.54 -15.25 3.17
CA SER A 355 8.93 -16.05 4.35
C SER A 355 8.84 -15.28 5.67
N SER A 356 8.77 -13.94 5.63
CA SER A 356 8.61 -13.10 6.83
C SER A 356 7.24 -13.30 7.51
N ILE A 357 6.24 -13.78 6.77
CA ILE A 357 4.90 -14.08 7.32
C ILE A 357 5.00 -15.32 8.21
N PRO A 358 4.69 -15.21 9.52
CA PRO A 358 4.83 -16.34 10.43
C PRO A 358 3.98 -17.55 10.01
N GLY A 359 4.63 -18.70 9.82
CA GLY A 359 3.99 -19.95 9.44
C GLY A 359 3.73 -20.12 7.94
N ALA A 360 4.23 -19.21 7.09
CA ALA A 360 4.09 -19.33 5.65
C ALA A 360 4.82 -20.58 5.11
N GLU A 361 4.11 -21.36 4.30
CA GLU A 361 4.70 -22.39 3.46
C GLU A 361 4.66 -21.92 2.00
N LEU A 362 5.80 -21.95 1.32
CA LEU A 362 5.92 -21.39 -0.02
C LEU A 362 5.97 -22.49 -1.10
N ILE A 363 5.29 -22.23 -2.21
CA ILE A 363 5.44 -22.90 -3.50
C ILE A 363 6.03 -21.87 -4.44
N THR A 364 7.28 -22.11 -4.87
CA THR A 364 8.01 -21.15 -5.68
C THR A 364 8.03 -21.53 -7.15
N PHE A 365 8.10 -20.51 -8.02
CA PHE A 365 8.29 -20.66 -9.45
C PHE A 365 9.22 -19.58 -10.01
N ASN A 366 9.74 -19.79 -11.21
CA ASN A 366 10.59 -18.82 -11.89
C ASN A 366 10.34 -18.85 -13.40
N GLU A 367 11.03 -17.99 -14.14
CA GLU A 367 10.82 -17.77 -15.58
C GLU A 367 10.92 -19.06 -16.42
N THR A 368 11.83 -19.96 -16.05
CA THR A 368 12.06 -21.20 -16.79
C THR A 368 11.20 -22.37 -16.28
N HIS A 369 10.67 -22.27 -15.07
CA HIS A 369 9.88 -23.29 -14.40
C HIS A 369 8.61 -22.67 -13.82
N PRO A 370 7.60 -22.38 -14.67
CA PRO A 370 6.32 -21.89 -14.18
C PRO A 370 5.67 -22.92 -13.27
N TYR A 371 4.91 -22.48 -12.27
CA TYR A 371 4.11 -23.39 -11.47
C TYR A 371 2.84 -23.72 -12.23
N ILE A 372 2.56 -25.02 -12.38
CA ILE A 372 1.37 -25.52 -13.07
C ILE A 372 0.53 -26.28 -12.05
N HIS A 373 -0.66 -25.76 -11.77
CA HIS A 373 -1.64 -26.43 -10.92
C HIS A 373 -2.77 -26.97 -11.78
N SER A 374 -3.18 -28.22 -11.58
CA SER A 374 -4.25 -28.81 -12.40
C SER A 374 -5.04 -29.90 -11.67
N ASP A 375 -6.26 -30.12 -12.12
CA ASP A 375 -7.09 -31.27 -11.76
C ASP A 375 -7.56 -32.02 -13.03
N SER A 376 -8.64 -32.78 -12.94
CA SER A 376 -9.18 -33.51 -14.09
C SER A 376 -9.87 -32.62 -15.13
N LYS A 377 -10.20 -31.37 -14.77
CA LYS A 377 -11.04 -30.47 -15.57
C LYS A 377 -10.30 -29.24 -16.08
N HIS A 378 -9.41 -28.65 -15.28
CA HIS A 378 -8.74 -27.39 -15.59
C HIS A 378 -7.27 -27.38 -15.22
N GLN A 379 -6.55 -26.38 -15.72
CA GLN A 379 -5.17 -26.08 -15.36
C GLN A 379 -4.97 -24.56 -15.22
N ALA A 380 -4.11 -24.17 -14.29
CA ALA A 380 -3.64 -22.81 -14.08
C ALA A 380 -2.11 -22.79 -14.13
N TRP A 381 -1.56 -21.88 -14.91
CA TRP A 381 -0.14 -21.65 -15.10
C TRP A 381 0.22 -20.30 -14.49
N PHE A 382 1.12 -20.29 -13.52
CA PHE A 382 1.60 -19.09 -12.85
C PHE A 382 2.97 -18.72 -13.44
N ILE A 383 3.05 -17.52 -14.01
CA ILE A 383 4.15 -17.06 -14.85
C ILE A 383 4.78 -15.81 -14.24
N TRP A 384 6.10 -15.76 -14.26
CA TRP A 384 6.93 -14.61 -13.85
C TRP A 384 8.12 -14.53 -14.81
N GLU A 385 8.66 -13.33 -15.05
CA GLU A 385 9.91 -13.13 -15.81
C GLU A 385 10.85 -12.19 -15.07
N GLU A 386 12.16 -12.29 -15.32
CA GLU A 386 13.16 -11.48 -14.60
C GLU A 386 12.94 -9.96 -14.75
N GLN A 387 12.45 -9.53 -15.93
CA GLN A 387 12.05 -8.14 -16.19
C GLN A 387 10.54 -7.97 -16.02
N ALA A 388 10.05 -8.27 -14.82
CA ALA A 388 8.63 -8.16 -14.51
C ALA A 388 8.11 -6.72 -14.68
N THR A 389 6.91 -6.61 -15.28
CA THR A 389 6.35 -5.36 -15.80
C THR A 389 6.08 -4.30 -14.73
N HIS A 390 5.41 -4.67 -13.65
CA HIS A 390 4.87 -3.71 -12.69
C HIS A 390 5.67 -3.62 -11.38
N SER A 391 6.16 -4.76 -10.88
CA SER A 391 7.05 -4.85 -9.72
C SER A 391 7.94 -6.08 -9.85
N ILE A 392 9.04 -6.16 -9.09
CA ILE A 392 10.05 -7.22 -9.27
C ILE A 392 9.51 -8.64 -9.11
N ASP A 393 8.43 -8.81 -8.34
CA ASP A 393 7.75 -10.10 -8.14
C ASP A 393 6.38 -10.16 -8.84
N TRP A 394 6.07 -9.21 -9.72
CA TRP A 394 4.84 -9.23 -10.49
C TRP A 394 4.76 -10.47 -11.38
N SER A 395 3.65 -11.19 -11.19
CA SER A 395 3.34 -12.43 -11.86
C SER A 395 1.90 -12.41 -12.33
N TYR A 396 1.63 -13.15 -13.40
CA TYR A 396 0.29 -13.31 -13.97
C TYR A 396 -0.05 -14.81 -14.10
N ALA A 397 -1.33 -15.13 -14.27
CA ALA A 397 -1.78 -16.51 -14.44
C ALA A 397 -2.60 -16.73 -15.70
N PHE A 398 -2.36 -17.87 -16.34
CA PHE A 398 -3.09 -18.36 -17.49
C PHE A 398 -3.94 -19.57 -17.09
N ILE A 399 -5.25 -19.53 -17.34
CA ILE A 399 -6.20 -20.56 -16.92
C ILE A 399 -6.98 -21.07 -18.13
N THR A 400 -7.11 -22.39 -18.21
CA THR A 400 -7.85 -23.05 -19.28
C THR A 400 -8.33 -24.44 -18.85
N ASP A 401 -9.07 -25.12 -19.73
CA ASP A 401 -9.45 -26.53 -19.57
C ASP A 401 -8.20 -27.41 -19.44
N LYS A 402 -8.33 -28.59 -18.87
CA LYS A 402 -7.21 -29.53 -18.72
C LYS A 402 -6.59 -29.92 -20.07
N CYS A 403 -7.41 -30.01 -21.10
CA CYS A 403 -7.02 -30.32 -22.48
C CYS A 403 -7.73 -29.34 -23.42
N PRO A 404 -7.23 -28.11 -23.58
CA PRO A 404 -7.94 -27.08 -24.32
C PRO A 404 -7.84 -27.29 -25.84
N THR A 405 -8.82 -26.76 -26.57
CA THR A 405 -8.79 -26.66 -28.04
C THR A 405 -8.72 -25.19 -28.48
N ASN A 406 -8.64 -24.94 -29.79
CA ASN A 406 -8.66 -23.57 -30.32
C ASN A 406 -9.99 -22.83 -30.04
N GLU A 407 -11.04 -23.58 -29.68
CA GLU A 407 -12.35 -23.07 -29.31
C GLU A 407 -12.54 -22.94 -27.79
N SER A 408 -11.60 -23.43 -26.97
CA SER A 408 -11.67 -23.31 -25.51
C SER A 408 -11.54 -21.85 -25.08
N GLY A 409 -12.29 -21.46 -24.05
CA GLY A 409 -12.07 -20.18 -23.39
C GLY A 409 -10.73 -20.18 -22.65
N ILE A 410 -10.15 -19.00 -22.58
CA ILE A 410 -8.87 -18.74 -21.93
C ILE A 410 -9.06 -17.53 -21.04
N ALA A 411 -8.73 -17.67 -19.75
CA ALA A 411 -8.68 -16.57 -18.81
C ALA A 411 -7.23 -16.23 -18.49
N VAL A 412 -6.91 -14.94 -18.46
CA VAL A 412 -5.61 -14.41 -18.07
C VAL A 412 -5.83 -13.44 -16.93
N ILE A 413 -5.29 -13.78 -15.77
CA ILE A 413 -5.32 -12.93 -14.60
C ILE A 413 -4.01 -12.17 -14.56
N GLU A 414 -4.08 -10.85 -14.61
CA GLU A 414 -2.94 -10.02 -14.95
C GLU A 414 -2.53 -9.04 -13.83
N ALA A 415 -3.45 -8.71 -12.92
CA ALA A 415 -3.30 -7.67 -11.89
C ALA A 415 -3.31 -6.23 -12.44
N ASP A 416 -2.11 -5.63 -12.62
CA ASP A 416 -1.89 -4.17 -12.54
C ASP A 416 -1.02 -3.55 -13.66
N ALA A 417 -0.61 -4.33 -14.67
CA ALA A 417 0.05 -3.81 -15.87
C ALA A 417 -0.93 -3.29 -16.95
N TRP A 418 -2.23 -3.57 -16.86
CA TRP A 418 -3.26 -2.97 -17.70
C TRP A 418 -4.60 -2.77 -16.98
N HIS A 419 -5.18 -1.57 -17.14
CA HIS A 419 -6.44 -1.16 -16.53
C HIS A 419 -7.55 -0.94 -17.59
N PRO A 420 -8.02 -2.00 -18.26
CA PRO A 420 -9.05 -1.91 -19.30
C PRO A 420 -10.35 -1.26 -18.79
N GLY A 421 -11.01 -0.50 -19.67
CA GLY A 421 -12.20 0.29 -19.33
C GLY A 421 -11.91 1.64 -18.66
N MET A 422 -10.64 1.95 -18.36
CA MET A 422 -10.21 3.30 -17.99
C MET A 422 -9.93 4.16 -19.23
N PRO A 423 -10.03 5.51 -19.15
CA PRO A 423 -9.55 6.36 -20.23
C PRO A 423 -8.08 6.07 -20.55
N ASP A 424 -7.72 6.03 -21.83
CA ASP A 424 -6.36 5.74 -22.30
C ASP A 424 -5.28 6.59 -21.62
N ALA A 425 -5.60 7.85 -21.25
CA ALA A 425 -4.67 8.76 -20.59
C ALA A 425 -4.31 8.35 -19.15
N ASN A 426 -5.05 7.40 -18.57
CA ASN A 426 -4.84 6.87 -17.23
C ASN A 426 -4.15 5.50 -17.23
N ASN A 427 -3.87 4.94 -18.40
CA ASN A 427 -3.11 3.70 -18.53
C ASN A 427 -1.64 4.01 -18.85
N ASP A 428 -0.72 3.20 -18.31
CA ASP A 428 0.68 3.26 -18.73
C ASP A 428 0.89 2.46 -20.01
N ARG A 429 1.08 3.19 -21.13
CA ARG A 429 1.32 2.56 -22.43
C ARG A 429 2.63 1.80 -22.49
N TRP A 430 3.61 2.11 -21.63
CA TRP A 430 4.87 1.38 -21.56
C TRP A 430 4.65 0.03 -20.90
N GLU A 431 4.05 -0.02 -19.71
CA GLU A 431 3.71 -1.29 -19.01
C GLU A 431 2.83 -2.19 -19.87
N MET A 432 1.78 -1.62 -20.50
CA MET A 432 0.92 -2.35 -21.44
C MET A 432 1.71 -3.01 -22.58
N ARG A 433 2.72 -2.32 -23.13
CA ARG A 433 3.54 -2.83 -24.23
C ARG A 433 4.57 -3.84 -23.77
N GLU A 434 5.15 -3.67 -22.57
CA GLU A 434 6.05 -4.65 -21.98
C GLU A 434 5.32 -5.96 -21.71
N TRP A 435 4.17 -5.90 -21.06
CA TRP A 435 3.35 -7.09 -20.82
C TRP A 435 2.88 -7.73 -22.12
N LEU A 436 2.41 -6.96 -23.11
CA LEU A 436 2.03 -7.53 -24.41
C LEU A 436 3.21 -8.19 -25.12
N GLY A 437 4.43 -7.67 -24.97
CA GLY A 437 5.65 -8.32 -25.44
C GLY A 437 5.91 -9.66 -24.75
N GLN A 438 5.63 -9.77 -23.45
CA GLN A 438 5.67 -11.04 -22.73
C GLN A 438 4.60 -12.03 -23.24
N LEU A 439 3.36 -11.57 -23.46
CA LEU A 439 2.28 -12.39 -24.02
C LEU A 439 2.62 -12.96 -25.40
N ASP A 440 3.26 -12.17 -26.27
CA ASP A 440 3.69 -12.58 -27.61
C ASP A 440 4.74 -13.70 -27.52
N LYS A 441 5.76 -13.54 -26.65
CA LYS A 441 6.78 -14.56 -26.38
C LYS A 441 6.16 -15.84 -25.84
N ASP A 442 5.16 -15.71 -24.97
CA ASP A 442 4.48 -16.84 -24.35
C ASP A 442 3.47 -17.50 -25.29
N GLY A 443 3.13 -16.87 -26.42
CA GLY A 443 2.26 -17.44 -27.46
C GLY A 443 0.78 -17.36 -27.11
N LEU A 444 0.35 -16.31 -26.41
CA LEU A 444 -1.03 -16.17 -25.97
C LEU A 444 -1.98 -15.79 -27.14
N PRO A 445 -3.14 -16.43 -27.31
CA PRO A 445 -4.14 -16.04 -28.31
C PRO A 445 -4.74 -14.65 -28.07
N GLU A 446 -4.98 -13.91 -29.15
CA GLU A 446 -5.60 -12.57 -29.12
C GLU A 446 -7.02 -12.57 -28.53
N GLY A 447 -7.73 -13.70 -28.65
CA GLY A 447 -9.08 -13.87 -28.11
C GLY A 447 -9.12 -14.22 -26.61
N ALA A 448 -7.98 -14.34 -25.94
CA ALA A 448 -7.92 -14.61 -24.50
C ALA A 448 -8.57 -13.46 -23.70
N TYR A 449 -9.33 -13.81 -22.66
CA TYR A 449 -9.98 -12.84 -21.79
C TYR A 449 -9.02 -12.39 -20.70
N VAL A 450 -8.84 -11.09 -20.56
CA VAL A 450 -8.05 -10.47 -19.51
C VAL A 450 -8.96 -10.12 -18.33
N LEU A 451 -8.61 -10.62 -17.16
CA LEU A 451 -9.29 -10.39 -15.88
C LEU A 451 -8.34 -9.59 -14.99
N PRO A 452 -8.44 -8.25 -15.00
CA PRO A 452 -7.53 -7.41 -14.23
C PRO A 452 -7.99 -7.28 -12.77
N THR A 453 -7.10 -6.81 -11.90
CA THR A 453 -7.44 -6.43 -10.51
C THR A 453 -8.13 -5.06 -10.48
N HIS A 454 -7.69 -4.11 -11.31
CA HIS A 454 -8.37 -2.82 -11.52
C HIS A 454 -8.88 -2.67 -12.96
N GLY A 455 -10.01 -2.00 -13.15
CA GLY A 455 -10.67 -1.90 -14.46
C GLY A 455 -11.76 -2.96 -14.69
N GLN A 456 -11.94 -3.37 -15.96
CA GLN A 456 -13.04 -4.22 -16.45
C GLN A 456 -12.53 -5.36 -17.34
N ILE A 457 -13.20 -6.51 -17.32
CA ILE A 457 -12.82 -7.63 -18.20
C ILE A 457 -12.79 -7.19 -19.68
N SER A 458 -11.71 -7.55 -20.36
CA SER A 458 -11.46 -7.23 -21.77
C SER A 458 -10.78 -8.43 -22.47
N GLN A 459 -10.27 -8.26 -23.69
CA GLN A 459 -9.54 -9.25 -24.46
C GLN A 459 -8.18 -8.71 -24.89
N VAL A 460 -7.22 -9.61 -25.13
CA VAL A 460 -5.88 -9.25 -25.62
C VAL A 460 -5.94 -8.46 -26.93
N SER A 461 -6.93 -8.73 -27.79
CA SER A 461 -7.15 -7.95 -29.02
C SER A 461 -7.36 -6.46 -28.78
N GLU A 462 -8.01 -6.07 -27.68
CA GLU A 462 -8.21 -4.66 -27.33
C GLU A 462 -6.90 -4.04 -26.82
N LEU A 463 -6.10 -4.77 -26.04
CA LEU A 463 -4.75 -4.34 -25.66
C LEU A 463 -3.84 -4.10 -26.88
N ILE A 464 -3.91 -4.98 -27.89
CA ILE A 464 -3.18 -4.83 -29.15
C ILE A 464 -3.58 -3.54 -29.86
N GLU A 465 -4.89 -3.24 -29.92
CA GLU A 465 -5.41 -2.01 -30.52
C GLU A 465 -4.93 -0.77 -29.78
N HIS A 466 -5.01 -0.73 -28.45
CA HIS A 466 -4.59 0.43 -27.65
C HIS A 466 -3.09 0.73 -27.72
N THR A 467 -2.28 -0.31 -27.93
CA THR A 467 -0.82 -0.17 -27.93
C THR A 467 -0.23 0.05 -29.32
N ASP A 468 -0.98 -0.15 -30.41
CA ASP A 468 -0.44 -0.21 -31.77
C ASP A 468 0.74 -1.22 -31.88
N TYR A 469 0.66 -2.34 -31.18
CA TYR A 469 1.70 -3.38 -31.19
C TYR A 469 1.47 -4.36 -32.35
N VAL A 470 2.53 -4.78 -33.03
CA VAL A 470 2.44 -5.77 -34.11
C VAL A 470 2.44 -7.17 -33.48
N TYR A 471 1.25 -7.70 -33.22
CA TYR A 471 1.07 -9.02 -32.61
C TYR A 471 0.84 -10.09 -33.69
N PRO A 472 1.70 -11.14 -33.79
CA PRO A 472 1.46 -12.24 -34.72
C PRO A 472 0.26 -13.09 -34.28
N PRO A 473 -0.59 -13.59 -35.20
CA PRO A 473 -1.69 -14.47 -34.83
C PRO A 473 -1.20 -15.70 -34.06
N LYS A 474 -1.80 -15.96 -32.89
CA LYS A 474 -1.51 -17.12 -32.03
C LYS A 474 -2.75 -17.97 -31.80
N THR A 475 -2.52 -19.23 -31.51
CA THR A 475 -3.50 -20.25 -31.12
C THR A 475 -3.11 -20.85 -29.78
N ILE A 476 -4.00 -21.63 -29.15
CA ILE A 476 -3.66 -22.29 -27.88
C ILE A 476 -2.45 -23.24 -28.01
N GLY A 477 -2.18 -23.73 -29.23
CA GLY A 477 -1.01 -24.56 -29.52
C GLY A 477 0.32 -23.80 -29.47
N ASP A 478 0.29 -22.46 -29.50
CA ASP A 478 1.49 -21.63 -29.41
C ASP A 478 1.88 -21.36 -27.95
N TRP A 479 0.92 -21.44 -27.01
CA TRP A 479 1.15 -21.18 -25.58
C TRP A 479 2.31 -22.02 -25.03
N LYS A 480 3.41 -21.37 -24.63
CA LYS A 480 4.65 -21.97 -24.13
C LYS A 480 5.06 -23.21 -24.96
N ASN A 481 5.00 -23.10 -26.28
CA ASN A 481 5.29 -24.18 -27.24
C ASN A 481 4.37 -25.41 -27.08
N GLY A 482 3.06 -25.17 -26.93
CA GLY A 482 2.05 -26.22 -26.82
C GLY A 482 1.96 -26.84 -25.42
N GLY A 483 2.48 -26.16 -24.40
CA GLY A 483 2.57 -26.68 -23.03
C GLY A 483 1.20 -27.00 -22.41
N ALA A 484 0.16 -26.24 -22.75
CA ALA A 484 -1.19 -26.46 -22.25
C ALA A 484 -1.92 -27.65 -22.90
N LEU A 485 -1.45 -28.14 -24.06
CA LEU A 485 -2.11 -29.21 -24.78
C LEU A 485 -1.87 -30.57 -24.11
N CYS A 486 -2.92 -31.38 -24.04
CA CYS A 486 -2.75 -32.79 -23.71
C CYS A 486 -2.03 -33.51 -24.85
N LYS A 487 -1.04 -34.34 -24.50
CA LYS A 487 -0.41 -35.21 -25.48
C LYS A 487 -1.47 -36.18 -26.03
N ALA A 488 -1.56 -36.24 -27.37
CA ALA A 488 -2.44 -37.15 -28.07
C ALA A 488 -2.08 -38.62 -27.80
#